data_AF-V5EZT3-F1
#
_entry.id   AF-V5EZT3-F1
#
_cell.length_a   1.000
_cell.length_b   1.000
_cell.length_c   1.000
_cell.angle_alpha   90.00
_cell.angle_beta   90.00
_cell.angle_gamma   90.00
#
_symmetry.space_group_name_H-M   'P 1'
#
loop_
_entity.id
_entity.type
_entity.pdbx_description
1 polymer ?
#
loop_
_entity_poly.entity_id
_entity_poly.type
_entity_poly.pdbx_seq_one_letter_code
_entity_poly.pdbx_strand_id
1 'polypeptide(L)'
;MAGAAHYPGTLSSISPSTSPYYSSSHPSPVPSTTSSAGGSSVSGGSSLRTPPDLLVNGASVGHTGKGLQQLAVNSWNAYRSAARELKHAADARASSLSASRPSYLAARPTQVSALEQLDAVLLFCYAFWLDDLAASCPGGGCIAKNWISLFGLLRYATNAHSDLGNDVLLGVCRLVESAVLRKLHAHDSAVLLKTLTANTGVSMGEVTQMVQRQTADLERSDRLAAQARNLLSLSNLAASHPELLAKALGSTVVNSEAAAKSVDPGSEESCGGLAWPLDSMSAMPFLVAFGRCAVAEQARRAGVEFALKVVERE
;
A
#
# COMPACT_ATOMS: atom_id res chain seq x y z
N MET A 1 51.53 27.98 -56.46
CA MET A 1 52.14 26.88 -55.68
C MET A 1 51.12 26.49 -54.63
N ALA A 2 50.16 25.63 -54.92
CA ALA A 2 50.24 24.17 -54.97
C ALA A 2 50.53 23.56 -53.58
N GLY A 3 49.54 22.85 -53.03
CA GLY A 3 49.65 22.11 -51.77
C GLY A 3 48.30 21.59 -51.27
N ALA A 4 47.80 20.53 -51.92
CA ALA A 4 46.60 19.79 -51.54
C ALA A 4 46.83 18.93 -50.29
N ALA A 5 45.80 18.71 -49.47
CA ALA A 5 45.79 17.65 -48.46
C ALA A 5 44.41 16.97 -48.38
N HIS A 6 44.48 15.64 -48.45
CA HIS A 6 43.41 14.64 -48.51
C HIS A 6 42.56 14.51 -47.22
N TYR A 7 41.26 14.28 -47.40
CA TYR A 7 40.43 13.35 -46.59
C TYR A 7 40.44 11.96 -47.30
N PRO A 8 40.08 10.79 -46.69
CA PRO A 8 39.05 10.58 -45.66
C PRO A 8 39.32 9.42 -44.65
N GLY A 9 38.39 9.17 -43.72
CA GLY A 9 38.43 8.02 -42.80
C GLY A 9 37.11 7.78 -42.05
N THR A 10 36.08 7.35 -42.78
CA THR A 10 34.84 6.77 -42.24
C THR A 10 35.10 5.37 -41.70
N LEU A 11 34.86 5.14 -40.41
CA LEU A 11 34.81 3.80 -39.81
C LEU A 11 33.37 3.39 -39.55
N SER A 12 32.99 2.32 -40.23
CA SER A 12 31.66 1.76 -40.33
C SER A 12 31.33 0.82 -39.16
N SER A 13 30.11 0.99 -38.67
CA SER A 13 29.23 0.03 -38.01
C SER A 13 29.50 -1.46 -38.33
N ILE A 14 29.72 -2.27 -37.29
CA ILE A 14 29.38 -3.71 -37.27
C ILE A 14 28.87 -4.06 -35.87
N SER A 15 27.56 -4.34 -35.75
CA SER A 15 26.97 -5.01 -34.58
C SER A 15 26.38 -6.35 -35.04
N PRO A 16 26.82 -7.49 -34.51
CA PRO A 16 26.19 -8.77 -34.81
C PRO A 16 24.92 -8.96 -33.95
N SER A 17 23.78 -9.05 -34.63
CA SER A 17 22.51 -9.51 -34.06
C SER A 17 22.45 -11.03 -34.12
N THR A 18 22.39 -11.69 -32.97
CA THR A 18 22.08 -13.12 -32.85
C THR A 18 20.94 -13.29 -31.86
N SER A 19 19.71 -13.24 -32.36
CA SER A 19 18.53 -13.67 -31.62
C SER A 19 18.27 -15.16 -31.87
N PRO A 20 18.30 -16.03 -30.85
CA PRO A 20 17.85 -17.40 -31.00
C PRO A 20 16.31 -17.46 -30.94
N TYR A 21 15.72 -17.97 -32.01
CA TYR A 21 14.33 -18.44 -32.05
C TYR A 21 14.15 -19.59 -31.06
N TYR A 22 13.38 -19.37 -29.99
CA TYR A 22 12.82 -20.45 -29.18
C TYR A 22 11.34 -20.61 -29.56
N SER A 23 11.05 -21.65 -30.35
CA SER A 23 9.69 -22.14 -30.58
C SER A 23 9.19 -22.80 -29.29
N SER A 24 8.33 -22.10 -28.55
CA SER A 24 7.57 -22.67 -27.43
C SER A 24 6.20 -23.13 -27.95
N SER A 25 6.03 -24.44 -28.09
CA SER A 25 4.75 -25.09 -28.33
C SER A 25 3.94 -25.09 -27.04
N HIS A 26 2.92 -24.23 -26.94
CA HIS A 26 1.96 -24.27 -25.84
C HIS A 26 0.83 -25.27 -26.14
N PRO A 27 0.52 -26.22 -25.25
CA PRO A 27 -0.70 -27.02 -25.35
C PRO A 27 -1.93 -26.17 -24.99
N SER A 28 -3.00 -26.30 -25.79
CA SER A 28 -4.28 -25.63 -25.60
C SER A 28 -5.01 -26.13 -24.33
N PRO A 29 -5.69 -25.26 -23.56
CA PRO A 29 -6.54 -25.71 -22.46
C PRO A 29 -7.88 -26.26 -22.98
N VAL A 30 -8.26 -27.41 -22.43
CA VAL A 30 -9.54 -28.10 -22.62
C VAL A 30 -10.67 -27.29 -21.95
N PRO A 31 -11.82 -27.08 -22.61
CA PRO A 31 -12.97 -26.43 -21.99
C PRO A 31 -13.70 -27.40 -21.06
N SER A 32 -13.72 -27.11 -19.76
CA SER A 32 -14.59 -27.81 -18.81
C SER A 32 -16.02 -27.29 -18.91
N THR A 33 -16.94 -28.22 -19.09
CA THR A 33 -18.39 -28.06 -19.16
C THR A 33 -18.95 -27.52 -17.85
N THR A 34 -19.70 -26.41 -17.93
CA THR A 34 -20.55 -25.94 -16.84
C THR A 34 -21.92 -26.61 -16.96
N SER A 35 -22.24 -27.47 -16.00
CA SER A 35 -23.57 -28.05 -15.84
C SER A 35 -24.49 -27.02 -15.19
N SER A 36 -25.50 -26.62 -15.93
CA SER A 36 -26.64 -25.83 -15.48
C SER A 36 -27.67 -26.72 -14.78
N ALA A 37 -27.91 -26.44 -13.50
CA ALA A 37 -29.15 -26.74 -12.79
C ALA A 37 -29.54 -25.43 -12.09
N GLY A 38 -30.72 -24.84 -12.25
CA GLY A 38 -32.01 -25.42 -12.57
C GLY A 38 -32.83 -25.49 -11.28
N GLY A 39 -33.69 -24.48 -11.06
CA GLY A 39 -34.68 -24.43 -9.98
C GLY A 39 -34.29 -23.56 -8.77
N SER A 40 -35.18 -22.88 -8.06
CA SER A 40 -36.57 -22.50 -8.27
C SER A 40 -36.90 -21.42 -7.24
N SER A 41 -37.83 -20.56 -7.59
CA SER A 41 -38.49 -19.54 -6.78
C SER A 41 -38.94 -20.04 -5.40
N VAL A 42 -38.64 -19.29 -4.34
CA VAL A 42 -39.50 -19.21 -3.15
C VAL A 42 -39.51 -17.78 -2.62
N SER A 43 -40.65 -17.15 -2.81
CA SER A 43 -41.15 -15.98 -2.10
C SER A 43 -41.40 -16.29 -0.62
N GLY A 44 -40.94 -15.43 0.29
CA GLY A 44 -41.28 -15.55 1.70
C GLY A 44 -40.79 -14.41 2.58
N GLY A 45 -41.72 -13.57 3.03
CA GLY A 45 -41.76 -13.07 4.41
C GLY A 45 -40.84 -11.92 4.78
N SER A 46 -41.39 -10.71 4.66
CA SER A 46 -41.06 -9.57 5.53
C SER A 46 -41.15 -9.97 7.02
N SER A 47 -40.06 -9.79 7.76
CA SER A 47 -40.12 -9.79 9.23
C SER A 47 -39.13 -8.78 9.80
N LEU A 48 -39.70 -7.65 10.19
CA LEU A 48 -39.13 -6.63 11.05
C LEU A 48 -38.72 -7.27 12.37
N ARG A 49 -37.42 -7.28 12.67
CA ARG A 49 -36.91 -7.46 14.04
C ARG A 49 -35.85 -6.41 14.30
N THR A 50 -36.29 -5.31 14.88
CA THR A 50 -35.47 -4.33 15.59
C THR A 50 -34.68 -5.05 16.69
N PRO A 51 -33.34 -4.92 16.76
CA PRO A 51 -32.59 -5.40 17.90
C PRO A 51 -32.94 -4.57 19.15
N PRO A 52 -33.03 -5.17 20.35
CA PRO A 52 -33.22 -4.42 21.58
C PRO A 52 -31.97 -3.62 21.93
N ASP A 53 -32.18 -2.35 22.25
CA ASP A 53 -31.22 -1.45 22.90
C ASP A 53 -30.70 -2.09 24.20
N LEU A 54 -29.42 -2.46 24.21
CA LEU A 54 -28.68 -2.76 25.42
C LEU A 54 -27.85 -1.53 25.79
N LEU A 55 -28.46 -0.66 26.57
CA LEU A 55 -27.81 0.39 27.34
C LEU A 55 -26.87 -0.24 28.38
N VAL A 56 -25.64 -0.56 27.97
CA VAL A 56 -24.54 -0.83 28.90
C VAL A 56 -23.91 0.49 29.30
N ASN A 57 -24.50 1.11 30.32
CA ASN A 57 -23.94 2.25 31.03
C ASN A 57 -22.85 1.74 32.00
N GLY A 58 -21.65 1.52 31.46
CA GLY A 58 -20.46 1.17 32.24
C GLY A 58 -19.73 2.41 32.71
N ALA A 59 -20.22 3.05 33.77
CA ALA A 59 -19.48 4.08 34.49
C ALA A 59 -18.22 3.45 35.13
N SER A 60 -17.10 3.48 34.41
CA SER A 60 -15.80 3.10 34.95
C SER A 60 -15.08 4.33 35.50
N VAL A 61 -15.08 4.34 36.84
CA VAL A 61 -14.25 5.09 37.79
C VAL A 61 -12.92 5.60 37.18
N GLY A 62 -12.60 6.84 37.53
CA GLY A 62 -11.55 7.66 36.93
C GLY A 62 -10.14 7.07 36.96
N HIS A 63 -9.57 6.94 35.76
CA HIS A 63 -8.13 7.01 35.54
C HIS A 63 -7.87 8.24 34.67
N THR A 64 -7.02 9.13 35.16
CA THR A 64 -6.55 10.41 34.58
C THR A 64 -5.69 10.24 33.31
N GLY A 65 -6.01 9.25 32.45
CA GLY A 65 -5.32 8.97 31.19
C GLY A 65 -6.25 8.65 29.99
N LYS A 66 -7.58 8.69 30.15
CA LYS A 66 -8.56 8.26 29.13
C LYS A 66 -8.77 9.24 27.95
N GLY A 67 -8.32 10.49 28.05
CA GLY A 67 -8.57 11.51 27.02
C GLY A 67 -7.93 11.22 25.66
N LEU A 68 -6.70 10.70 25.64
CA LEU A 68 -5.98 10.38 24.39
C LEU A 68 -6.51 9.11 23.71
N GLN A 69 -6.98 8.11 24.49
CA GLN A 69 -7.51 6.88 23.93
C GLN A 69 -8.87 7.10 23.24
N GLN A 70 -9.77 7.91 23.80
CA GLN A 70 -11.08 8.16 23.20
C GLN A 70 -10.98 9.03 21.92
N LEU A 71 -10.04 9.99 21.88
CA LEU A 71 -9.71 10.74 20.65
C LEU A 71 -9.09 9.83 19.56
N ALA A 72 -8.34 8.79 19.95
CA ALA A 72 -7.77 7.82 19.00
C ALA A 72 -8.81 6.85 18.42
N VAL A 73 -9.90 6.55 19.14
CA VAL A 73 -10.93 5.60 18.67
C VAL A 73 -11.83 6.21 17.58
N ASN A 74 -12.10 7.52 17.64
CA ASN A 74 -12.89 8.19 16.60
C ASN A 74 -12.07 8.46 15.34
N SER A 75 -10.75 8.65 15.46
CA SER A 75 -9.91 9.02 14.33
C SER A 75 -9.74 7.90 13.31
N TRP A 76 -9.49 6.64 13.70
CA TRP A 76 -9.24 5.57 12.73
C TRP A 76 -10.45 5.25 11.83
N ASN A 77 -11.67 5.44 12.32
CA ASN A 77 -12.90 5.27 11.54
C ASN A 77 -13.02 6.31 10.42
N ALA A 78 -12.62 7.55 10.69
CA ALA A 78 -12.60 8.62 9.69
C ALA A 78 -11.65 8.28 8.52
N TYR A 79 -10.42 7.83 8.82
CA TYR A 79 -9.47 7.40 7.77
C TYR A 79 -9.97 6.19 6.99
N ARG A 80 -10.58 5.18 7.64
CA ARG A 80 -11.16 4.02 6.93
C ARG A 80 -12.28 4.44 5.99
N SER A 81 -13.13 5.37 6.40
CA SER A 81 -14.25 5.86 5.59
C SER A 81 -13.74 6.64 4.38
N ALA A 82 -12.81 7.57 4.60
CA ALA A 82 -12.13 8.29 3.52
C ALA A 82 -11.42 7.36 2.52
N ALA A 83 -10.72 6.32 3.02
CA ALA A 83 -10.07 5.32 2.17
C ALA A 83 -11.06 4.51 1.33
N ARG A 84 -12.22 4.13 1.91
CA ARG A 84 -13.28 3.42 1.17
C ARG A 84 -13.89 4.31 0.08
N GLU A 85 -14.14 5.58 0.38
CA GLU A 85 -14.66 6.54 -0.60
C GLU A 85 -13.73 6.65 -1.81
N LEU A 86 -12.42 6.84 -1.58
CA LEU A 86 -11.43 6.89 -2.65
C LEU A 86 -11.36 5.59 -3.46
N LYS A 87 -11.34 4.44 -2.79
CA LYS A 87 -11.36 3.14 -3.45
C LYS A 87 -12.60 2.99 -4.35
N HIS A 88 -13.79 3.31 -3.83
CA HIS A 88 -15.03 3.23 -4.61
C HIS A 88 -15.06 4.22 -5.77
N ALA A 89 -14.55 5.44 -5.59
CA ALA A 89 -14.44 6.43 -6.66
C ALA A 89 -13.50 5.94 -7.79
N ALA A 90 -12.37 5.31 -7.43
CA ALA A 90 -11.47 4.71 -8.40
C ALA A 90 -12.08 3.52 -9.15
N ASP A 91 -12.77 2.63 -8.43
CA ASP A 91 -13.47 1.47 -9.02
C ASP A 91 -14.60 1.92 -9.97
N ALA A 92 -15.34 2.97 -9.59
CA ALA A 92 -16.39 3.57 -10.43
C ALA A 92 -15.80 4.14 -11.73
N ARG A 93 -14.65 4.82 -11.66
CA ARG A 93 -13.94 5.33 -12.85
C ARG A 93 -13.43 4.24 -13.77
N ALA A 94 -12.84 3.19 -13.20
CA ALA A 94 -12.39 2.03 -13.99
C ALA A 94 -13.58 1.35 -14.70
N SER A 95 -14.73 1.27 -14.02
CA SER A 95 -15.96 0.68 -14.56
C SER A 95 -16.59 1.53 -15.67
N SER A 96 -16.66 2.86 -15.51
CA SER A 96 -17.22 3.76 -16.52
C SER A 96 -16.43 3.76 -17.83
N LEU A 97 -15.11 3.60 -17.75
CA LEU A 97 -14.23 3.47 -18.91
C LEU A 97 -14.39 2.11 -19.60
N SER A 98 -14.67 1.06 -18.84
CA SER A 98 -14.90 -0.28 -19.37
C SER A 98 -16.24 -0.36 -20.10
N ALA A 99 -17.28 0.32 -19.61
CA ALA A 99 -18.60 0.33 -20.26
C ALA A 99 -18.62 1.05 -21.62
N SER A 100 -17.68 1.96 -21.86
CA SER A 100 -17.60 2.76 -23.08
C SER A 100 -16.64 2.21 -24.13
N ARG A 101 -15.90 1.12 -23.84
CA ARG A 101 -14.88 0.56 -24.73
C ARG A 101 -15.12 -0.92 -25.04
N PRO A 102 -14.84 -1.37 -26.28
CA PRO A 102 -14.88 -2.79 -26.61
C PRO A 102 -13.95 -3.62 -25.70
N SER A 103 -14.43 -4.79 -25.27
CA SER A 103 -13.85 -5.64 -24.21
C SER A 103 -12.40 -6.09 -24.41
N TYR A 104 -11.85 -6.03 -25.64
CA TYR A 104 -10.46 -6.38 -25.93
C TYR A 104 -9.46 -5.26 -25.57
N LEU A 105 -9.94 -4.04 -25.31
CA LEU A 105 -9.17 -2.96 -24.69
C LEU A 105 -9.60 -2.83 -23.23
N ALA A 106 -9.33 -3.87 -22.43
CA ALA A 106 -9.53 -3.81 -20.97
C ALA A 106 -9.03 -2.46 -20.45
N ALA A 107 -9.86 -1.77 -19.66
CA ALA A 107 -9.61 -0.40 -19.26
C ALA A 107 -8.30 -0.35 -18.45
N ARG A 108 -7.22 0.09 -19.10
CA ARG A 108 -5.97 0.42 -18.43
C ARG A 108 -6.27 1.42 -17.31
N PRO A 109 -5.62 1.29 -16.15
CA PRO A 109 -5.82 2.24 -15.06
C PRO A 109 -5.50 3.65 -15.55
N THR A 110 -6.39 4.61 -15.27
CA THR A 110 -6.09 6.02 -15.51
C THR A 110 -5.19 6.55 -14.43
N GLN A 111 -4.44 7.62 -14.73
CA GLN A 111 -3.62 8.33 -13.74
C GLN A 111 -4.43 8.67 -12.48
N VAL A 112 -5.62 9.26 -12.66
CA VAL A 112 -6.49 9.61 -11.52
C VAL A 112 -6.90 8.38 -10.70
N SER A 113 -7.35 7.30 -11.36
CA SER A 113 -7.74 6.08 -10.64
C SER A 113 -6.56 5.43 -9.89
N ALA A 114 -5.34 5.50 -10.44
CA ALA A 114 -4.15 4.98 -9.78
C ALA A 114 -3.81 5.81 -8.52
N LEU A 115 -3.85 7.14 -8.64
CA LEU A 115 -3.60 8.06 -7.53
C LEU A 115 -4.59 7.87 -6.38
N GLU A 116 -5.88 7.71 -6.68
CA GLU A 116 -6.90 7.41 -5.67
C GLU A 116 -6.68 6.08 -4.96
N GLN A 117 -6.32 5.03 -5.70
CA GLN A 117 -6.10 3.71 -5.12
C GLN A 117 -4.89 3.73 -4.20
N LEU A 118 -3.82 4.45 -4.57
CA LEU A 118 -2.67 4.63 -3.69
C LEU A 118 -3.01 5.50 -2.48
N ASP A 119 -3.74 6.61 -2.63
CA ASP A 119 -4.17 7.42 -1.47
C ASP A 119 -5.08 6.61 -0.53
N ALA A 120 -5.98 5.78 -1.06
CA ALA A 120 -6.77 4.84 -0.28
C ALA A 120 -5.90 3.83 0.50
N VAL A 121 -4.88 3.24 -0.13
CA VAL A 121 -3.91 2.36 0.55
C VAL A 121 -3.24 3.08 1.72
N LEU A 122 -2.75 4.30 1.50
CA LEU A 122 -2.03 5.08 2.50
C LEU A 122 -2.94 5.43 3.69
N LEU A 123 -4.19 5.80 3.44
CA LEU A 123 -5.18 6.06 4.49
C LEU A 123 -5.57 4.77 5.25
N PHE A 124 -5.72 3.62 4.57
CA PHE A 124 -5.93 2.34 5.24
C PHE A 124 -4.74 1.97 6.14
N CYS A 125 -3.50 2.14 5.67
CA CYS A 125 -2.30 1.92 6.46
C CYS A 125 -2.29 2.74 7.76
N TYR A 126 -2.60 4.04 7.68
CA TYR A 126 -2.66 4.90 8.86
C TYR A 126 -3.80 4.49 9.80
N ALA A 127 -4.98 4.21 9.24
CA ALA A 127 -6.11 3.75 10.03
C ALA A 127 -5.83 2.43 10.76
N PHE A 128 -5.13 1.49 10.12
CA PHE A 128 -4.76 0.21 10.72
C PHE A 128 -3.71 0.38 11.81
N TRP A 129 -2.76 1.30 11.61
CA TRP A 129 -1.79 1.64 12.64
C TRP A 129 -2.46 2.28 13.87
N LEU A 130 -3.43 3.19 13.67
CA LEU A 130 -4.23 3.75 14.77
C LEU A 130 -5.05 2.68 15.50
N ASP A 131 -5.66 1.74 14.77
CA ASP A 131 -6.42 0.62 15.34
C ASP A 131 -5.51 -0.31 16.19
N ASP A 132 -4.30 -0.60 15.71
CA ASP A 132 -3.30 -1.35 16.48
C ASP A 132 -2.86 -0.61 17.75
N LEU A 133 -2.69 0.70 17.69
CA LEU A 133 -2.40 1.52 18.88
C LEU A 133 -3.55 1.50 19.89
N ALA A 134 -4.80 1.55 19.42
CA ALA A 134 -5.98 1.48 20.27
C ALA A 134 -6.15 0.09 20.90
N ALA A 135 -5.83 -0.97 20.16
CA ALA A 135 -5.90 -2.36 20.62
C ALA A 135 -4.75 -2.75 21.56
N SER A 136 -3.76 -1.88 21.76
CA SER A 136 -2.57 -2.17 22.54
C SER A 136 -2.88 -2.28 24.06
N CYS A 137 -3.27 -3.49 24.47
CA CYS A 137 -3.02 -4.07 25.79
C CYS A 137 -1.49 -4.19 26.03
N PRO A 138 -1.00 -4.50 27.26
CA PRO A 138 0.43 -4.70 27.53
C PRO A 138 0.93 -5.87 26.67
N GLY A 139 1.55 -5.56 25.53
CA GLY A 139 1.89 -6.55 24.50
C GLY A 139 1.86 -6.05 23.06
N GLY A 140 1.27 -4.87 22.78
CA GLY A 140 1.29 -4.26 21.43
C GLY A 140 0.53 -5.08 20.39
N GLY A 141 -0.79 -4.89 20.32
CA GLY A 141 -1.65 -5.71 19.47
C GLY A 141 -1.57 -5.30 17.99
N CYS A 142 -0.98 -6.15 17.15
CA CYS A 142 -1.14 -6.05 15.69
C CYS A 142 -2.40 -6.82 15.27
N ILE A 143 -3.36 -6.15 14.63
CA ILE A 143 -4.58 -6.77 14.10
C ILE A 143 -4.26 -7.30 12.69
N ALA A 144 -3.60 -8.46 12.63
CA ALA A 144 -3.07 -9.03 11.38
C ALA A 144 -4.09 -9.13 10.24
N LYS A 145 -5.38 -9.36 10.55
CA LYS A 145 -6.46 -9.42 9.55
C LYS A 145 -6.58 -8.14 8.73
N ASN A 146 -6.43 -6.97 9.36
CA ASN A 146 -6.50 -5.68 8.68
C ASN A 146 -5.36 -5.57 7.65
N TRP A 147 -4.14 -5.81 8.11
CA TRP A 147 -2.93 -5.75 7.28
C TRP A 147 -2.94 -6.75 6.12
N ILE A 148 -3.39 -7.99 6.35
CA ILE A 148 -3.53 -9.00 5.30
C ILE A 148 -4.54 -8.56 4.24
N SER A 149 -5.65 -7.92 4.64
CA SER A 149 -6.68 -7.47 3.69
C SER A 149 -6.18 -6.39 2.71
N LEU A 150 -5.08 -5.71 3.03
CA LEU A 150 -4.53 -4.64 2.21
C LEU A 150 -3.84 -5.15 0.93
N PHE A 151 -3.28 -6.36 0.94
CA PHE A 151 -2.44 -6.84 -0.16
C PHE A 151 -3.15 -6.87 -1.52
N GLY A 152 -4.45 -7.14 -1.55
CA GLY A 152 -5.23 -7.11 -2.80
C GLY A 152 -5.26 -5.71 -3.42
N LEU A 153 -5.55 -4.70 -2.60
CA LEU A 153 -5.57 -3.30 -3.01
C LEU A 153 -4.17 -2.78 -3.37
N LEU A 154 -3.18 -3.12 -2.55
CA LEU A 154 -1.79 -2.73 -2.78
C LEU A 154 -1.24 -3.32 -4.08
N ARG A 155 -1.55 -4.59 -4.38
CA ARG A 155 -1.18 -5.21 -5.67
C ARG A 155 -1.79 -4.46 -6.86
N TYR A 156 -3.05 -4.03 -6.75
CA TYR A 156 -3.69 -3.24 -7.80
C TYR A 156 -2.96 -1.90 -8.00
N ALA A 157 -2.71 -1.15 -6.93
CA ALA A 157 -2.01 0.14 -6.98
C ALA A 157 -0.59 -0.03 -7.55
N THR A 158 0.17 -1.03 -7.10
CA THR A 158 1.51 -1.36 -7.61
C THR A 158 1.49 -1.60 -9.12
N ASN A 159 0.57 -2.43 -9.61
CA ASN A 159 0.47 -2.71 -11.04
C ASN A 159 0.07 -1.45 -11.83
N ALA A 160 -0.87 -0.67 -11.32
CA ALA A 160 -1.31 0.56 -11.98
C ALA A 160 -0.17 1.58 -12.12
N HIS A 161 0.61 1.81 -11.06
CA HIS A 161 1.76 2.72 -11.13
C HIS A 161 2.91 2.16 -11.98
N SER A 162 3.09 0.84 -12.01
CA SER A 162 4.04 0.20 -12.93
C SER A 162 3.64 0.40 -14.39
N ASP A 163 2.37 0.19 -14.74
CA ASP A 163 1.85 0.34 -16.11
C ASP A 163 1.92 1.79 -16.60
N LEU A 164 1.77 2.74 -15.68
CA LEU A 164 1.84 4.18 -15.95
C LEU A 164 3.27 4.74 -15.93
N GLY A 165 4.28 3.94 -15.58
CA GLY A 165 5.67 4.40 -15.49
C GLY A 165 5.92 5.40 -14.35
N ASN A 166 5.12 5.32 -13.28
CA ASN A 166 5.22 6.22 -12.13
C ASN A 166 6.23 5.67 -11.10
N ASP A 167 7.52 5.74 -11.41
CA ASP A 167 8.60 5.09 -10.63
C ASP A 167 8.59 5.43 -9.14
N VAL A 168 8.40 6.71 -8.78
CA VAL A 168 8.37 7.13 -7.37
C VAL A 168 7.17 6.54 -6.64
N LEU A 169 5.97 6.59 -7.22
CA LEU A 169 4.78 6.00 -6.60
C LEU A 169 4.85 4.48 -6.54
N LEU A 170 5.48 3.83 -7.53
CA LEU A 170 5.82 2.41 -7.47
C LEU A 170 6.79 2.12 -6.32
N GLY A 171 7.77 2.99 -6.09
CA GLY A 171 8.69 2.95 -4.96
C GLY A 171 7.96 3.02 -3.61
N VAL A 172 7.00 3.95 -3.49
CA VAL A 172 6.12 4.07 -2.31
C VAL A 172 5.32 2.78 -2.09
N CYS A 173 4.69 2.21 -3.13
CA CYS A 173 3.94 0.96 -3.02
C CYS A 173 4.80 -0.19 -2.49
N ARG A 174 6.02 -0.36 -3.03
CA ARG A 174 6.96 -1.41 -2.61
C ARG A 174 7.46 -1.19 -1.19
N LEU A 175 7.71 0.06 -0.79
CA LEU A 175 8.12 0.40 0.57
C LEU A 175 7.03 0.08 1.59
N VAL A 176 5.78 0.47 1.29
CA VAL A 176 4.61 0.15 2.12
C VAL A 176 4.41 -1.36 2.20
N GLU A 177 4.49 -2.09 1.08
CA GLU A 177 4.38 -3.55 1.08
C GLU A 177 5.44 -4.20 1.97
N SER A 178 6.68 -3.73 1.85
CA SER A 178 7.79 -4.20 2.68
C SER A 178 7.55 -3.95 4.17
N ALA A 179 7.08 -2.74 4.54
CA ALA A 179 6.78 -2.39 5.92
C ALA A 179 5.62 -3.21 6.50
N VAL A 180 4.57 -3.46 5.71
CA VAL A 180 3.44 -4.31 6.11
C VAL A 180 3.91 -5.75 6.36
N LEU A 181 4.77 -6.30 5.51
CA LEU A 181 5.38 -7.61 5.72
C LEU A 181 6.22 -7.66 7.02
N ARG A 182 7.02 -6.62 7.31
CA ARG A 182 7.76 -6.53 8.58
C ARG A 182 6.83 -6.53 9.80
N LYS A 183 5.71 -5.83 9.70
CA LYS A 183 4.70 -5.75 10.77
C LYS A 183 4.01 -7.09 11.02
N LEU A 184 3.63 -7.79 9.94
CA LEU A 184 3.06 -9.13 10.02
C LEU A 184 4.07 -10.14 10.55
N HIS A 185 5.33 -10.07 10.11
CA HIS A 185 6.39 -10.91 10.65
C HIS A 185 6.57 -10.72 12.16
N ALA A 186 6.59 -9.47 12.65
CA ALA A 186 6.69 -9.17 14.08
C ALA A 186 5.50 -9.74 14.87
N HIS A 187 4.28 -9.61 14.34
CA HIS A 187 3.09 -10.23 14.92
C HIS A 187 3.23 -11.75 15.00
N ASP A 188 3.56 -12.41 13.89
CA ASP A 188 3.65 -13.87 13.82
C ASP A 188 4.76 -14.39 14.74
N SER A 189 5.85 -13.62 14.90
CA SER A 189 6.95 -13.95 15.83
C SER A 189 6.47 -13.89 17.28
N ALA A 190 5.68 -12.89 17.64
CA ALA A 190 5.08 -12.78 18.96
C ALA A 190 4.07 -13.91 19.24
N VAL A 191 3.26 -14.27 18.23
CA VAL A 191 2.34 -15.42 18.32
C VAL A 191 3.12 -16.72 18.50
N LEU A 192 4.16 -16.97 17.70
CA LEU A 192 4.99 -18.15 17.82
C LEU A 192 5.63 -18.25 19.20
N LEU A 193 6.20 -17.16 19.71
CA LEU A 193 6.79 -17.12 21.05
C LEU A 193 5.75 -17.43 22.14
N LYS A 194 4.54 -16.86 22.03
CA LYS A 194 3.44 -17.12 22.97
C LYS A 194 3.01 -18.59 22.93
N THR A 195 2.92 -19.18 21.74
CA THR A 195 2.58 -20.60 21.55
C THR A 195 3.62 -21.51 22.18
N LEU A 196 4.91 -21.23 21.97
CA LEU A 196 6.03 -21.99 22.54
C LEU A 196 6.08 -21.87 24.07
N THR A 197 5.88 -20.66 24.61
CA THR A 197 5.91 -20.43 26.06
C THR A 197 4.69 -21.00 26.79
N ALA A 198 3.54 -21.08 26.12
CA ALA A 198 2.31 -21.64 26.70
C ALA A 198 2.29 -23.18 26.77
N ASN A 199 3.35 -23.90 26.36
CA ASN A 199 3.43 -25.36 26.35
C ASN A 199 2.19 -26.04 25.71
N THR A 200 1.66 -25.44 24.65
CA THR A 200 0.37 -25.81 24.05
C THR A 200 0.37 -27.13 23.27
N GLY A 201 1.45 -27.93 23.35
CA GLY A 201 1.56 -29.20 22.62
C GLY A 201 1.66 -29.05 21.10
N VAL A 202 2.02 -27.85 20.61
CA VAL A 202 2.19 -27.60 19.18
C VAL A 202 3.30 -28.48 18.62
N SER A 203 3.01 -29.10 17.48
CA SER A 203 3.94 -30.02 16.85
C SER A 203 5.15 -29.27 16.29
N MET A 204 6.33 -29.90 16.35
CA MET A 204 7.53 -29.33 15.73
C MET A 204 7.36 -29.10 14.21
N GLY A 205 6.48 -29.87 13.56
CA GLY A 205 6.13 -29.67 12.16
C GLY A 205 5.42 -28.33 11.91
N GLU A 206 4.46 -27.95 12.75
CA GLU A 206 3.76 -26.66 12.66
C GLU A 206 4.72 -25.49 12.92
N VAL A 207 5.58 -25.60 13.94
CA VAL A 207 6.62 -24.61 14.22
C VAL A 207 7.53 -24.41 13.00
N THR A 208 7.96 -25.51 12.37
CA THR A 208 8.80 -25.47 11.17
C THR A 208 8.11 -24.73 10.02
N GLN A 209 6.83 -25.00 9.77
CA GLN A 209 6.06 -24.31 8.72
C GLN A 209 5.89 -22.81 9.01
N MET A 210 5.64 -22.44 10.27
CA MET A 210 5.54 -21.03 10.68
C MET A 210 6.86 -20.30 10.43
N VAL A 211 7.99 -20.87 10.83
CA VAL A 211 9.32 -20.29 10.64
C VAL A 211 9.66 -20.19 9.15
N GLN A 212 9.38 -21.21 8.35
CA GLN A 212 9.63 -21.17 6.90
C GLN A 212 8.85 -20.04 6.22
N ARG A 213 7.57 -19.87 6.58
CA ARG A 213 6.75 -18.78 6.07
C ARG A 213 7.31 -17.41 6.47
N GLN A 214 7.67 -17.24 7.75
CA GLN A 214 8.25 -16.01 8.26
C GLN A 214 9.54 -15.62 7.52
N THR A 215 10.43 -16.58 7.29
CA THR A 215 11.66 -16.38 6.51
C THR A 215 11.34 -15.93 5.08
N ALA A 216 10.40 -16.60 4.40
CA ALA A 216 10.01 -16.23 3.04
C ALA A 216 9.42 -14.81 2.96
N ASP A 217 8.60 -14.42 3.94
CA ASP A 217 8.01 -13.08 4.03
C ASP A 217 9.08 -12.01 4.31
N LEU A 218 10.08 -12.29 5.15
CA LEU A 218 11.24 -11.41 5.38
C LEU A 218 12.09 -11.21 4.14
N GLU A 219 12.46 -12.30 3.45
CA GLU A 219 13.25 -12.20 2.21
C GLU A 219 12.51 -11.39 1.13
N ARG A 220 11.19 -11.57 1.04
CA ARG A 220 10.35 -10.76 0.15
C ARG A 220 10.37 -9.29 0.56
N SER A 221 10.21 -9.01 1.86
CA SER A 221 10.28 -7.64 2.41
C SER A 221 11.62 -6.97 2.05
N ASP A 222 12.75 -7.67 2.18
CA ASP A 222 14.07 -7.14 1.85
C ASP A 222 14.25 -6.82 0.37
N ARG A 223 13.79 -7.72 -0.51
CA ARG A 223 13.81 -7.46 -1.96
C ARG A 223 12.99 -6.23 -2.32
N LEU A 224 11.80 -6.08 -1.74
CA LEU A 224 10.93 -4.93 -1.96
C LEU A 224 11.56 -3.63 -1.43
N ALA A 225 12.17 -3.66 -0.25
CA ALA A 225 12.85 -2.50 0.33
C ALA A 225 14.07 -2.07 -0.51
N ALA A 226 14.86 -3.02 -1.04
CA ALA A 226 15.95 -2.72 -1.96
C ALA A 226 15.44 -2.08 -3.26
N GLN A 227 14.36 -2.62 -3.83
CA GLN A 227 13.72 -2.05 -5.01
C GLN A 227 13.16 -0.64 -4.75
N ALA A 228 12.51 -0.43 -3.61
CA ALA A 228 11.99 0.87 -3.20
C ALA A 228 13.11 1.90 -3.06
N ARG A 229 14.24 1.55 -2.43
CA ARG A 229 15.41 2.44 -2.30
C ARG A 229 15.98 2.90 -3.65
N ASN A 230 16.00 2.01 -4.65
CA ASN A 230 16.45 2.38 -5.99
C ASN A 230 15.46 3.36 -6.67
N LEU A 231 14.16 3.09 -6.57
CA LEU A 231 13.11 3.93 -7.16
C LEU A 231 13.00 5.30 -6.47
N LEU A 232 13.15 5.33 -5.14
CA LEU A 232 13.12 6.52 -4.28
C LEU A 232 14.51 7.13 -4.07
N SER A 233 15.46 6.85 -4.96
CA SER A 233 16.81 7.42 -4.89
C SER A 233 16.77 8.95 -5.01
N LEU A 234 17.77 9.63 -4.44
CA LEU A 234 17.86 11.10 -4.50
C LEU A 234 17.86 11.62 -5.93
N SER A 235 18.50 10.91 -6.87
CA SER A 235 18.51 11.26 -8.29
C SER A 235 17.11 11.19 -8.90
N ASN A 236 16.35 10.13 -8.60
CA ASN A 236 15.00 9.97 -9.13
C ASN A 236 14.04 10.99 -8.54
N LEU A 237 14.13 11.25 -7.23
CA LEU A 237 13.35 12.28 -6.56
C LEU A 237 13.71 13.67 -7.08
N ALA A 238 15.00 13.99 -7.28
CA ALA A 238 15.39 15.29 -7.83
C ALA A 238 14.84 15.51 -9.25
N ALA A 239 14.85 14.46 -10.08
CA ALA A 239 14.38 14.53 -11.46
C ALA A 239 12.86 14.59 -11.58
N SER A 240 12.13 13.92 -10.68
CA SER A 240 10.69 13.70 -10.82
C SER A 240 9.84 14.27 -9.69
N HIS A 241 10.35 14.45 -8.49
CA HIS A 241 9.59 14.95 -7.34
C HIS A 241 10.43 15.94 -6.52
N PRO A 242 10.87 17.08 -7.12
CA PRO A 242 11.76 18.02 -6.47
C PRO A 242 11.13 18.69 -5.23
N GLU A 243 9.81 18.90 -5.18
CA GLU A 243 9.16 19.49 -4.00
C GLU A 243 9.18 18.52 -2.82
N LEU A 244 8.86 17.24 -3.08
CA LEU A 244 8.97 16.16 -2.11
C LEU A 244 10.41 15.98 -1.64
N LEU A 245 11.39 16.04 -2.55
CA LEU A 245 12.80 15.96 -2.18
C LEU A 245 13.19 17.11 -1.24
N ALA A 246 12.79 18.34 -1.55
CA ALA A 246 13.07 19.50 -0.72
C ALA A 246 12.44 19.35 0.68
N LYS A 247 11.20 18.88 0.77
CA LYS A 247 10.54 18.55 2.05
C LYS A 247 11.29 17.46 2.81
N ALA A 248 11.70 16.39 2.13
CA ALA A 248 12.41 15.26 2.74
C ALA A 248 13.80 15.66 3.28
N LEU A 249 14.58 16.42 2.50
CA LEU A 249 15.90 16.92 2.93
C LEU A 249 15.80 18.02 4.00
N GLY A 250 14.70 18.76 4.02
CA GLY A 250 14.42 19.76 5.05
C GLY A 250 13.89 19.19 6.36
N SER A 251 13.57 17.89 6.42
CA SER A 251 13.05 17.27 7.63
C SER A 251 14.12 17.18 8.72
N THR A 252 13.73 17.61 9.92
CA THR A 252 14.51 17.43 11.16
C THR A 252 13.90 16.38 12.08
N VAL A 253 12.84 15.70 11.63
CA VAL A 253 12.08 14.75 12.44
C VAL A 253 12.81 13.43 12.53
N VAL A 254 13.11 12.99 13.75
CA VAL A 254 13.74 11.68 13.99
C VAL A 254 12.73 10.57 13.71
N ASN A 255 13.15 9.57 12.93
CA ASN A 255 12.36 8.38 12.61
C ASN A 255 12.21 7.48 13.85
N SER A 256 11.25 7.83 14.72
CA SER A 256 10.96 7.11 15.96
C SER A 256 9.45 6.95 16.15
N GLU A 257 9.03 5.87 16.81
CA GLU A 257 7.63 5.62 17.16
C GLU A 257 7.00 6.74 18.01
N ALA A 258 7.80 7.40 18.86
CA ALA A 258 7.33 8.53 19.65
C ALA A 258 7.00 9.74 18.78
N ALA A 259 7.89 10.10 17.85
CA ALA A 259 7.65 11.19 16.90
C ALA A 259 6.50 10.87 15.94
N ALA A 260 6.38 9.61 15.51
CA ALA A 260 5.31 9.17 14.59
C ALA A 260 3.89 9.41 15.15
N LYS A 261 3.71 9.35 16.48
CA LYS A 261 2.42 9.67 17.13
C LYS A 261 1.97 11.11 17.00
N SER A 262 2.89 12.02 16.69
CA SER A 262 2.57 13.43 16.42
C SER A 262 2.24 13.69 14.95
N VAL A 263 2.49 12.72 14.06
CA VAL A 263 2.24 12.86 12.63
C VAL A 263 0.79 12.53 12.33
N ASP A 264 0.11 13.51 11.75
CA ASP A 264 -1.20 13.35 11.14
C ASP A 264 -1.09 13.52 9.62
N PRO A 265 -1.26 12.45 8.83
CA PRO A 265 -1.27 12.54 7.39
C PRO A 265 -2.67 12.82 6.82
N GLY A 266 -3.59 13.45 7.56
CA GLY A 266 -4.99 13.70 7.15
C GLY A 266 -5.19 14.72 6.03
N SER A 267 -4.21 15.60 5.80
CA SER A 267 -4.21 16.65 4.77
C SER A 267 -2.84 16.77 4.10
N GLU A 268 -2.72 17.50 2.98
CA GLU A 268 -1.42 17.73 2.35
C GLU A 268 -0.50 18.57 3.25
N GLU A 269 -1.06 19.58 3.90
CA GLU A 269 -0.36 20.51 4.78
C GLU A 269 0.20 19.80 6.01
N SER A 270 -0.55 18.85 6.56
CA SER A 270 -0.14 18.10 7.74
C SER A 270 0.93 17.03 7.45
N CYS A 271 1.16 16.68 6.17
CA CYS A 271 2.20 15.73 5.77
C CYS A 271 3.63 16.29 5.82
N GLY A 272 3.82 17.58 6.16
CA GLY A 272 5.15 18.20 6.26
C GLY A 272 6.06 17.63 7.36
N GLY A 273 5.48 17.02 8.40
CA GLY A 273 6.22 16.44 9.53
C GLY A 273 6.77 15.02 9.31
N LEU A 274 7.17 14.68 8.09
CA LEU A 274 7.68 13.33 7.78
C LEU A 274 9.14 13.15 8.20
N ALA A 275 9.57 11.94 8.55
CA ALA A 275 10.99 11.62 8.77
C ALA A 275 11.67 11.19 7.46
N TRP A 276 12.98 11.41 7.34
CA TRP A 276 13.80 10.97 6.21
C TRP A 276 15.23 10.66 6.67
N PRO A 277 15.92 9.62 6.15
CA PRO A 277 15.46 8.65 5.14
C PRO A 277 14.41 7.67 5.68
N LEU A 278 13.66 7.08 4.75
CA LEU A 278 12.67 6.05 5.02
C LEU A 278 13.17 4.67 4.60
N ASP A 279 12.74 3.65 5.34
CA ASP A 279 13.01 2.24 5.13
C ASP A 279 11.80 1.39 5.55
N SER A 280 11.92 0.05 5.44
CA SER A 280 10.85 -0.88 5.80
C SER A 280 10.57 -0.97 7.31
N MET A 281 11.42 -0.36 8.14
CA MET A 281 11.29 -0.33 9.60
C MET A 281 10.74 1.01 10.11
N SER A 282 10.60 1.98 9.21
CA SER A 282 10.08 3.30 9.51
C SER A 282 8.63 3.23 10.00
N ALA A 283 8.28 4.07 10.96
CA ALA A 283 6.93 4.09 11.50
C ALA A 283 5.92 4.44 10.40
N MET A 284 4.78 3.73 10.40
CA MET A 284 3.77 3.84 9.34
C MET A 284 3.30 5.28 9.07
N PRO A 285 3.09 6.16 10.07
CA PRO A 285 2.72 7.56 9.82
C PRO A 285 3.68 8.32 8.91
N PHE A 286 5.00 8.08 9.02
CA PHE A 286 5.99 8.73 8.16
C PHE A 286 5.92 8.23 6.72
N LEU A 287 5.76 6.91 6.55
CA LEU A 287 5.58 6.30 5.22
C LEU A 287 4.32 6.84 4.53
N VAL A 288 3.23 6.97 5.30
CA VAL A 288 1.97 7.53 4.80
C VAL A 288 2.14 8.99 4.43
N ALA A 289 2.68 9.84 5.31
CA ALA A 289 2.89 11.26 5.03
C ALA A 289 3.76 11.50 3.79
N PHE A 290 4.85 10.74 3.65
CA PHE A 290 5.71 10.78 2.46
C PHE A 290 4.97 10.33 1.21
N GLY A 291 4.25 9.19 1.28
CA GLY A 291 3.47 8.68 0.17
C GLY A 291 2.40 9.67 -0.30
N ARG A 292 1.70 10.32 0.62
CA ARG A 292 0.66 11.32 0.28
C ARG A 292 1.27 12.56 -0.37
N CYS A 293 2.41 13.06 0.12
CA CYS A 293 3.14 14.14 -0.55
C CYS A 293 3.55 13.74 -1.98
N ALA A 294 4.02 12.51 -2.18
CA ALA A 294 4.37 12.00 -3.50
C ALA A 294 3.17 11.93 -4.44
N VAL A 295 2.02 11.45 -3.96
CA VAL A 295 0.77 11.39 -4.73
C VAL A 295 0.32 12.80 -5.16
N ALA A 296 0.33 13.78 -4.24
CA ALA A 296 -0.05 15.16 -4.54
C ALA A 296 0.86 15.80 -5.60
N GLU A 297 2.18 15.66 -5.46
CA GLU A 297 3.12 16.20 -6.44
C GLU A 297 2.99 15.49 -7.80
N GLN A 298 2.80 14.17 -7.82
CA GLN A 298 2.58 13.43 -9.07
C GLN A 298 1.30 13.91 -9.78
N ALA A 299 0.22 14.19 -9.04
CA ALA A 299 -1.00 14.74 -9.62
C ALA A 299 -0.75 16.09 -10.30
N ARG A 300 -0.05 17.00 -9.61
CA ARG A 300 0.35 18.31 -10.16
C ARG A 300 1.21 18.16 -11.41
N ARG A 301 2.22 17.28 -11.38
CA ARG A 301 3.12 17.03 -12.52
C ARG A 301 2.43 16.40 -13.72
N ALA A 302 1.49 15.49 -13.48
CA ALA A 302 0.72 14.86 -14.54
C ALA A 302 -0.38 15.78 -15.11
N GLY A 303 -0.63 16.95 -14.50
CA GLY A 303 -1.67 17.88 -14.93
C GLY A 303 -3.08 17.29 -14.80
N VAL A 304 -3.29 16.38 -13.84
CA VAL A 304 -4.58 15.72 -13.63
C VAL A 304 -5.32 16.38 -12.46
N GLU A 305 -6.63 16.50 -12.60
CA GLU A 305 -7.50 17.02 -11.54
C GLU A 305 -7.69 15.95 -10.45
N PHE A 306 -6.72 15.90 -9.54
CA PHE A 306 -6.76 15.06 -8.35
C PHE A 306 -6.28 15.87 -7.15
N ALA A 307 -7.04 15.81 -6.06
CA ALA A 307 -6.68 16.36 -4.76
C ALA A 307 -6.68 15.24 -3.73
N LEU A 308 -5.74 15.30 -2.79
CA LEU A 308 -5.71 14.37 -1.66
C LEU A 308 -7.02 14.47 -0.87
N LYS A 309 -7.54 13.31 -0.42
CA LYS A 309 -8.74 13.29 0.42
C LYS A 309 -8.42 13.87 1.80
N VAL A 310 -9.04 14.99 2.14
CA VAL A 310 -8.96 15.54 3.49
C VAL A 310 -9.78 14.68 4.45
N VAL A 311 -9.20 14.33 5.59
CA VAL A 311 -9.87 13.60 6.66
C VAL A 311 -10.16 14.57 7.81
N GLU A 312 -11.42 14.93 7.97
CA GLU A 312 -11.87 15.80 9.06
C GLU A 312 -11.88 15.02 10.39
N ARG A 313 -11.34 15.63 11.45
CA ARG A 313 -11.44 15.09 12.81
C ARG A 313 -12.68 15.69 13.46
N GLU A 314 -13.65 14.85 13.79
CA GLU A 314 -14.80 15.20 14.63
C GLU A 314 -14.39 15.47 16.08
#